data_AF-A0A9P3F350-F1
#
_entry.id   AF-A0A9P3F350-F1
#
_cell.length_a   1.000
_cell.length_b   1.000
_cell.length_c   1.000
_cell.angle_alpha   90.00
_cell.angle_beta   90.00
_cell.angle_gamma   90.00
#
_symmetry.space_group_name_H-M   'P 1'
#
loop_
_entity.id
_entity.type
_entity.pdbx_description
1 polymer ?
#
loop_
_entity_poly.entity_id
_entity_poly.type
_entity_poly.pdbx_seq_one_letter_code
_entity_poly.pdbx_strand_id
1 'polypeptide(L)'
;MAPRTLFKLPPDTPAKWSIAAANAGLINQTIKSRGSLESGSKITEEQFLLLRILTTTAAPGSLNPNRWGLTPYIAQAQAALLNPGFLQFLGAIPAGAGAARIPGAFRQAQIQYLEVIEGLTKKKQLEDIDETSINSSLITLLQGITDLVPTAGRRWRSRHVKLTINYGRRPGDKKDRKFTAVTDGQLQRSGGGRAISALVECKRAPRMEKRHKEAMQEAAEFATWVGDYRTGPGHA
;
A
#
# COMPACT_ATOMS: atom_id res chain seq x y z
N MET A 1 -11.52 14.29 -28.09
CA MET A 1 -10.47 13.26 -28.30
C MET A 1 -10.25 12.52 -26.99
N ALA A 2 -10.31 11.19 -26.99
CA ALA A 2 -9.93 10.42 -25.81
C ALA A 2 -8.43 10.63 -25.51
N PRO A 3 -8.02 10.77 -24.23
CA PRO A 3 -6.61 10.89 -23.89
C PRO A 3 -5.87 9.63 -24.38
N ARG A 4 -4.77 9.85 -25.11
CA ARG A 4 -3.92 8.77 -25.62
C ARG A 4 -3.17 8.13 -24.47
N THR A 5 -3.44 6.87 -24.19
CA THR A 5 -2.68 6.04 -23.25
C THR A 5 -1.22 5.88 -23.74
N LEU A 6 -0.25 6.21 -22.89
CA LEU A 6 1.19 6.13 -23.14
C LEU A 6 1.75 4.72 -22.98
N PHE A 7 1.12 3.90 -22.14
CA PHE A 7 1.49 2.50 -21.93
C PHE A 7 0.27 1.68 -21.49
N LYS A 8 0.16 0.43 -21.94
CA LYS A 8 -0.93 -0.47 -21.50
C LYS A 8 -0.74 -0.94 -20.05
N LEU A 9 0.52 -1.12 -19.64
CA LEU A 9 0.94 -1.49 -18.29
C LEU A 9 2.13 -0.60 -17.90
N PRO A 10 2.24 -0.21 -16.62
CA PRO A 10 3.36 0.61 -16.21
C PRO A 10 4.69 -0.15 -16.43
N PRO A 11 5.74 0.55 -16.89
CA PRO A 11 7.06 -0.04 -17.10
C PRO A 11 7.61 -0.83 -15.92
N ASP A 12 8.05 -2.06 -16.19
CA ASP A 12 8.71 -2.97 -15.26
C ASP A 12 10.23 -3.07 -15.49
N THR A 13 10.72 -2.43 -16.55
CA THR A 13 12.13 -2.47 -16.98
C THR A 13 12.59 -1.11 -17.47
N PRO A 14 13.90 -0.78 -17.36
CA PRO A 14 14.44 0.48 -17.87
C PRO A 14 14.19 0.68 -19.37
N ALA A 15 14.25 -0.40 -20.17
CA ALA A 15 14.02 -0.35 -21.60
C ALA A 15 12.57 0.05 -21.93
N LYS A 16 11.57 -0.59 -21.28
CA LYS A 16 10.16 -0.21 -21.46
C LYS A 16 9.89 1.21 -21.00
N TRP A 17 10.51 1.64 -19.90
CA TRP A 17 10.42 3.02 -19.43
C TRP A 17 10.98 4.00 -20.46
N SER A 18 12.17 3.72 -21.01
CA SER A 18 12.84 4.57 -21.99
C SER A 18 12.00 4.74 -23.26
N ILE A 19 11.41 3.66 -23.76
CA ILE A 19 10.52 3.69 -24.93
C ILE A 19 9.28 4.55 -24.64
N ALA A 20 8.62 4.32 -23.50
CA ALA A 20 7.43 5.08 -23.12
C ALA A 20 7.73 6.58 -22.92
N ALA A 21 8.84 6.90 -22.27
CA ALA A 21 9.29 8.27 -22.05
C ALA A 21 9.68 8.98 -23.36
N ALA A 22 10.35 8.28 -24.29
CA ALA A 22 10.67 8.81 -25.61
C ALA A 22 9.42 9.13 -26.43
N ASN A 23 8.47 8.19 -26.49
CA ASN A 23 7.21 8.38 -27.20
C ASN A 23 6.36 9.53 -26.64
N ALA A 24 6.49 9.83 -25.35
CA ALA A 24 5.82 10.93 -24.68
C ALA A 24 6.62 12.25 -24.66
N GLY A 25 7.81 12.29 -25.28
CA GLY A 25 8.67 13.48 -25.28
C GLY A 25 9.20 13.88 -23.89
N LEU A 26 9.27 12.92 -22.95
CA LEU A 26 9.65 13.14 -21.55
C LEU A 26 11.14 12.94 -21.27
N ILE A 27 11.92 12.54 -22.27
CA ILE A 27 13.37 12.39 -22.14
C ILE A 27 13.98 13.72 -21.68
N ASN A 28 14.90 13.66 -20.72
CA ASN A 28 15.53 14.80 -20.05
C ASN A 28 14.60 15.73 -19.26
N GLN A 29 13.33 15.36 -19.09
CA GLN A 29 12.42 16.09 -18.21
C GLN A 29 12.45 15.55 -16.78
N THR A 30 11.97 16.37 -15.85
CA THR A 30 11.78 16.00 -14.44
C THR A 30 10.34 16.29 -14.05
N ILE A 31 9.84 15.66 -13.00
CA ILE A 31 8.48 15.93 -12.49
C ILE A 31 8.28 17.42 -12.13
N LYS A 32 9.36 18.15 -11.85
CA LYS A 32 9.35 19.61 -11.62
C LYS A 32 8.95 20.41 -12.86
N SER A 33 9.03 19.86 -14.07
CA SER A 33 8.62 20.54 -15.30
C SER A 33 7.09 20.59 -15.49
N ARG A 34 6.32 19.75 -14.79
CA ARG A 34 4.86 19.59 -14.98
C ARG A 34 4.03 20.60 -14.19
N GLY A 35 2.94 21.12 -14.77
CA GLY A 35 2.12 22.18 -14.16
C GLY A 35 1.48 21.82 -12.81
N SER A 36 0.50 20.91 -12.81
CA SER A 36 -0.20 20.45 -11.59
C SER A 36 0.49 19.24 -10.99
N LEU A 37 0.61 19.19 -9.66
CA LEU A 37 1.18 18.09 -8.87
C LEU A 37 0.30 17.75 -7.66
N GLU A 38 -1.01 17.97 -7.70
CA GLU A 38 -1.80 18.06 -6.46
C GLU A 38 -1.98 16.75 -5.68
N SER A 39 -2.14 15.59 -6.35
CA SER A 39 -2.47 14.34 -5.66
C SER A 39 -1.99 13.08 -6.40
N GLY A 40 -1.41 12.14 -5.66
CA GLY A 40 -1.03 10.80 -6.11
C GLY A 40 -2.22 9.98 -6.57
N SER A 41 -3.40 10.16 -5.95
CA SER A 41 -4.64 9.49 -6.40
C SER A 41 -5.10 9.92 -7.80
N LYS A 42 -4.59 11.06 -8.29
CA LYS A 42 -4.87 11.65 -9.61
C LYS A 42 -3.62 11.68 -10.51
N ILE A 43 -2.61 10.87 -10.21
CA ILE A 43 -1.38 10.82 -10.99
C ILE A 43 -1.66 10.49 -12.47
N THR A 44 -1.01 11.23 -13.37
CA THR A 44 -1.06 10.98 -14.82
C THR A 44 0.06 10.06 -15.27
N GLU A 45 -0.09 9.44 -16.44
CA GLU A 45 0.95 8.57 -17.01
C GLU A 45 2.27 9.31 -17.25
N GLU A 46 2.21 10.58 -17.65
CA GLU A 46 3.41 11.41 -17.78
C GLU A 46 4.08 11.65 -16.43
N GLN A 47 3.31 12.01 -15.39
CA GLN A 47 3.84 12.20 -14.05
C GLN A 47 4.45 10.90 -13.52
N PHE A 48 3.80 9.76 -13.75
CA PHE A 48 4.33 8.44 -13.41
C PHE A 48 5.68 8.18 -14.08
N LEU A 49 5.81 8.40 -15.39
CA LEU A 49 7.09 8.22 -16.09
C LEU A 49 8.17 9.14 -15.52
N LEU A 50 7.81 10.36 -15.09
CA LEU A 50 8.75 11.30 -14.48
C LEU A 50 9.14 10.96 -13.04
N LEU A 51 8.39 10.10 -12.34
CA LEU A 51 8.82 9.51 -11.05
C LEU A 51 9.94 8.48 -11.24
N ARG A 52 10.10 7.93 -12.46
CA ARG A 52 11.15 6.94 -12.81
C ARG A 52 11.11 5.69 -11.93
N ILE A 53 9.91 5.29 -11.54
CA ILE A 53 9.66 4.06 -10.77
C ILE A 53 9.33 2.93 -11.74
N LEU A 54 9.92 1.76 -11.49
CA LEU A 54 9.57 0.52 -12.18
C LEU A 54 8.62 -0.29 -11.30
N THR A 55 7.52 -0.76 -11.88
CA THR A 55 6.53 -1.56 -11.18
C THR A 55 6.72 -3.03 -11.55
N THR A 56 6.91 -3.88 -10.56
CA THR A 56 6.97 -5.33 -10.77
C THR A 56 5.77 -5.98 -10.11
N THR A 57 5.19 -6.98 -10.77
CA THR A 57 4.11 -7.78 -10.22
C THR A 57 4.69 -9.13 -9.79
N ALA A 58 4.38 -9.52 -8.56
CA ALA A 58 4.80 -10.79 -8.00
C ALA A 58 3.54 -11.60 -7.66
N ALA A 59 3.49 -12.86 -8.09
CA ALA A 59 2.38 -13.74 -7.77
C ALA A 59 2.34 -14.05 -6.26
N PRO A 60 1.16 -14.36 -5.67
CA PRO A 60 1.10 -14.88 -4.31
C PRO A 60 2.08 -16.06 -4.13
N GLY A 61 2.87 -16.04 -3.06
CA GLY A 61 3.87 -17.08 -2.77
C GLY A 61 5.21 -16.94 -3.50
N SER A 62 5.38 -15.94 -4.39
CA SER A 62 6.67 -15.69 -5.07
C SER A 62 7.71 -14.95 -4.23
N LEU A 63 7.41 -14.66 -2.96
CA LEU A 63 8.39 -14.07 -2.04
C LEU A 63 9.57 -15.03 -1.88
N ASN A 64 10.76 -14.56 -2.25
CA ASN A 64 12.02 -15.22 -1.92
C ASN A 64 12.67 -14.46 -0.73
N PRO A 65 12.57 -14.97 0.51
CA PRO A 65 13.11 -14.29 1.68
C PRO A 65 14.63 -14.08 1.62
N ASN A 66 15.35 -14.99 0.98
CA ASN A 66 16.80 -14.93 0.88
C ASN A 66 17.27 -13.68 0.10
N ARG A 67 16.55 -13.32 -0.97
CA ARG A 67 16.85 -12.13 -1.78
C ARG A 67 16.91 -10.83 -0.95
N TRP A 68 16.20 -10.81 0.18
CA TRP A 68 16.04 -9.63 1.03
C TRP A 68 16.66 -9.82 2.42
N GLY A 69 17.44 -10.89 2.65
CA GLY A 69 18.00 -11.19 3.97
C GLY A 69 16.94 -11.53 5.02
N LEU A 70 15.73 -11.91 4.61
CA LEU A 70 14.60 -12.17 5.50
C LEU A 70 14.56 -13.59 6.07
N THR A 71 15.40 -14.51 5.56
CA THR A 71 15.38 -15.94 5.94
C THR A 71 15.40 -16.17 7.46
N PRO A 72 16.27 -15.52 8.27
CA PRO A 72 16.28 -15.74 9.72
C PRO A 72 14.99 -15.27 10.41
N TYR A 73 14.36 -14.22 9.88
CA TYR A 73 13.13 -13.66 10.42
C TYR A 73 11.89 -14.51 10.06
N ILE A 74 11.93 -15.23 8.94
CA ILE A 74 10.83 -16.13 8.55
C ILE A 74 10.66 -17.26 9.57
N ALA A 75 11.75 -17.86 10.05
CA ALA A 75 11.68 -18.90 11.09
C ALA A 75 11.07 -18.38 12.39
N GLN A 76 11.46 -17.17 12.82
CA GLN A 76 10.89 -16.52 14.01
C GLN A 76 9.41 -16.19 13.82
N ALA A 77 9.04 -15.69 12.65
CA ALA A 77 7.65 -15.40 12.31
C ALA A 77 6.80 -16.67 12.31
N GLN A 78 7.27 -17.76 11.71
CA GLN A 78 6.58 -19.05 11.72
C GLN A 78 6.32 -19.55 13.15
N ALA A 79 7.32 -19.47 14.03
CA ALA A 79 7.16 -19.83 15.44
C ALA A 79 6.11 -18.96 16.14
N ALA A 80 6.13 -17.63 15.92
CA ALA A 80 5.13 -16.72 16.49
C ALA A 80 3.71 -17.02 15.99
N LEU A 81 3.56 -17.42 14.72
CA LEU A 81 2.28 -17.75 14.10
C LEU A 81 1.70 -19.10 14.57
N LEU A 82 2.43 -19.91 15.34
CA LEU A 82 1.87 -21.08 16.04
C LEU A 82 0.97 -20.68 17.24
N ASN A 83 0.69 -19.39 17.42
CA ASN A 83 -0.23 -18.89 18.42
C ASN A 83 -1.64 -19.51 18.28
N PRO A 84 -2.23 -20.08 19.35
CA PRO A 84 -3.54 -20.73 19.29
C PRO A 84 -4.66 -19.83 18.76
N GLY A 85 -4.68 -18.55 19.13
CA GLY A 85 -5.70 -17.61 18.66
C GLY A 85 -5.61 -17.34 17.16
N PHE A 86 -4.39 -17.23 16.63
CA PHE A 86 -4.16 -17.07 15.20
C PHE A 86 -4.53 -18.35 14.41
N LEU A 87 -4.15 -19.53 14.90
CA LEU A 87 -4.50 -20.81 14.28
C LEU A 87 -6.02 -21.03 14.25
N GLN A 88 -6.73 -20.71 15.34
CA GLN A 88 -8.19 -20.77 15.39
C GLN A 88 -8.85 -19.78 14.42
N PHE A 89 -8.30 -18.57 14.29
CA PHE A 89 -8.73 -17.60 13.28
C PHE A 89 -8.59 -18.16 11.86
N LEU A 90 -7.42 -18.71 11.51
CA LEU A 90 -7.22 -19.31 10.19
C LEU A 90 -8.17 -20.48 9.93
N GLY A 91 -8.40 -21.34 10.92
CA GLY A 91 -9.34 -22.46 10.80
C GLY A 91 -10.81 -22.01 10.62
N ALA A 92 -11.17 -20.82 11.10
CA ALA A 92 -12.53 -20.30 10.97
C ALA A 92 -12.82 -19.63 9.61
N ILE A 93 -11.79 -19.23 8.85
CA ILE A 93 -11.93 -18.57 7.55
C ILE A 93 -12.68 -19.46 6.52
N PRO A 94 -12.31 -20.74 6.30
CA PRO A 94 -12.99 -21.58 5.30
C PRO A 94 -14.38 -22.05 5.74
N ALA A 95 -14.64 -22.11 7.05
CA ALA A 95 -15.86 -22.71 7.59
C ALA A 95 -17.10 -21.82 7.49
N GLY A 96 -16.95 -20.53 7.15
CA GLY A 96 -18.03 -19.55 7.27
C GLY A 96 -18.61 -19.46 8.69
N ALA A 97 -17.92 -20.06 9.66
CA ALA A 97 -18.44 -20.37 10.97
C ALA A 97 -18.22 -19.17 11.89
N GLY A 98 -19.23 -18.31 11.99
CA GLY A 98 -19.36 -17.40 13.11
C GLY A 98 -19.73 -18.18 14.37
N ALA A 99 -18.77 -18.79 15.07
CA ALA A 99 -19.06 -19.44 16.36
C ALA A 99 -17.85 -19.86 17.23
N ALA A 100 -16.62 -19.94 16.73
CA ALA A 100 -15.49 -20.30 17.59
C ALA A 100 -15.15 -19.13 18.53
N ARG A 101 -15.04 -19.37 19.84
CA ARG A 101 -14.47 -18.39 20.79
C ARG A 101 -12.98 -18.23 20.49
N ILE A 102 -12.64 -17.40 19.51
CA ILE A 102 -11.25 -17.00 19.27
C ILE A 102 -10.83 -16.08 20.43
N PRO A 103 -9.74 -16.38 21.13
CA PRO A 103 -9.24 -15.52 22.19
C PRO A 103 -8.50 -14.29 21.62
N GLY A 104 -8.56 -13.18 22.35
CA GLY A 104 -7.71 -12.00 22.12
C GLY A 104 -7.99 -11.24 20.82
N ALA A 105 -6.95 -10.59 20.28
CA ALA A 105 -7.03 -9.64 19.17
C ALA A 105 -7.62 -10.25 17.88
N PHE A 106 -7.49 -11.56 17.67
CA PHE A 106 -7.99 -12.24 16.47
C PHE A 106 -9.50 -12.41 16.43
N ARG A 107 -10.20 -12.28 17.57
CA ARG A 107 -11.67 -12.24 17.58
C ARG A 107 -12.21 -11.05 16.82
N GLN A 108 -11.62 -9.87 17.05
CA GLN A 108 -12.06 -8.64 16.39
C GLN A 108 -11.75 -8.70 14.89
N ALA A 109 -10.57 -9.22 14.53
CA ALA A 109 -10.20 -9.46 13.14
C ALA A 109 -11.20 -10.40 12.44
N GLN A 110 -11.65 -11.46 13.13
CA GLN A 110 -12.67 -12.37 12.59
C GLN A 110 -14.01 -11.69 12.34
N ILE A 111 -14.51 -10.91 13.32
CA ILE A 111 -15.79 -10.21 13.18
C ILE A 111 -15.78 -9.30 11.95
N GLN A 112 -14.73 -8.49 11.80
CA GLN A 112 -14.58 -7.57 10.68
C GLN A 112 -14.36 -8.31 9.35
N TYR A 113 -13.64 -9.43 9.36
CA TYR A 113 -13.50 -10.29 8.18
C TYR A 113 -14.85 -10.84 7.71
N LEU A 114 -15.66 -11.37 8.63
CA LEU A 114 -16.97 -11.92 8.30
C LEU A 114 -17.94 -10.85 7.79
N GLU A 115 -17.90 -9.64 8.34
CA GLU A 115 -18.66 -8.48 7.85
C GLU A 115 -18.29 -8.14 6.40
N VAL A 116 -16.99 -8.10 6.08
CA VAL A 116 -16.51 -7.87 4.72
C VAL A 116 -16.97 -8.98 3.77
N ILE A 117 -16.87 -10.25 4.17
CA ILE A 117 -17.34 -11.37 3.33
C ILE A 117 -18.86 -11.33 3.13
N GLU A 118 -19.62 -10.99 4.16
CA GLU A 118 -21.07 -10.89 4.07
C GLU A 118 -21.49 -9.83 3.05
N GLY A 119 -20.97 -8.61 3.13
CA GLY A 119 -21.37 -7.57 2.17
C GLY A 119 -20.77 -7.78 0.76
N LEU A 120 -19.72 -8.60 0.60
CA LEU A 120 -19.21 -8.97 -0.72
C LEU A 120 -20.13 -10.01 -1.40
N THR A 121 -20.84 -10.81 -0.61
CA THR A 121 -21.71 -11.90 -1.08
C THR A 121 -23.19 -11.51 -1.14
N LYS A 122 -23.65 -10.60 -0.26
CA LYS A 122 -25.04 -10.16 -0.18
C LYS A 122 -25.14 -8.67 -0.55
N LYS A 123 -26.00 -8.35 -1.51
CA LYS A 123 -26.44 -6.96 -1.74
C LYS A 123 -27.61 -6.65 -0.81
N LYS A 124 -27.41 -5.83 0.21
CA LYS A 124 -28.52 -5.28 1.02
C LYS A 124 -28.76 -3.83 0.63
N GLN A 125 -30.02 -3.39 0.63
CA GLN A 125 -30.41 -2.03 0.22
C GLN A 125 -29.76 -0.90 1.04
N LEU A 126 -29.35 -1.20 2.28
CA LEU A 126 -28.78 -0.22 3.23
C LEU A 126 -27.27 -0.38 3.44
N GLU A 127 -26.62 -1.33 2.76
CA GLU A 127 -25.22 -1.69 3.00
C GLU A 127 -24.42 -1.55 1.69
N ASP A 128 -23.44 -0.65 1.65
CA ASP A 128 -22.39 -0.65 0.62
C ASP A 128 -21.07 -1.03 1.29
N ILE A 129 -20.34 -1.94 0.66
CA ILE A 129 -18.96 -2.20 1.08
C ILE A 129 -18.08 -1.13 0.49
N ASP A 130 -17.55 -0.30 1.37
CA ASP A 130 -16.52 0.66 1.05
C ASP A 130 -15.11 0.12 1.35
N GLU A 131 -14.09 0.80 0.81
CA GLU A 131 -12.68 0.47 1.06
C GLU A 131 -12.30 0.62 2.54
N THR A 132 -13.05 1.44 3.31
CA THR A 132 -12.82 1.67 4.74
C THR A 132 -13.00 0.40 5.57
N SER A 133 -14.07 -0.36 5.31
CA SER A 133 -14.36 -1.62 6.03
C SER A 133 -13.25 -2.65 5.81
N ILE A 134 -12.77 -2.78 4.56
CA ILE A 134 -11.72 -3.71 4.17
C ILE A 134 -10.37 -3.29 4.78
N ASN A 135 -10.03 -2.01 4.68
CA ASN A 135 -8.83 -1.46 5.28
C ASN A 135 -8.81 -1.64 6.81
N SER A 136 -9.94 -1.36 7.48
CA SER A 136 -10.06 -1.54 8.93
C SER A 136 -9.88 -3.01 9.34
N SER A 137 -10.49 -3.94 8.60
CA SER A 137 -10.33 -5.38 8.82
C SER A 137 -8.86 -5.82 8.66
N LEU A 138 -8.18 -5.36 7.61
CA LEU A 138 -6.76 -5.64 7.37
C LEU A 138 -5.87 -5.07 8.48
N ILE A 139 -6.08 -3.81 8.88
CA ILE A 139 -5.30 -3.16 9.95
C ILE A 139 -5.46 -3.90 11.28
N THR A 140 -6.67 -4.34 11.63
CA THR A 140 -6.90 -5.14 12.85
C THR A 140 -6.16 -6.47 12.81
N LEU A 141 -6.21 -7.18 11.67
CA LEU A 141 -5.47 -8.44 11.51
C LEU A 141 -3.96 -8.21 11.65
N LEU A 142 -3.42 -7.21 10.95
CA LEU A 142 -2.01 -6.85 11.00
C LEU A 142 -1.57 -6.44 12.42
N GLN A 143 -2.42 -5.73 13.16
CA GLN A 143 -2.18 -5.41 14.57
C GLN A 143 -2.14 -6.67 15.42
N GLY A 144 -3.10 -7.59 15.27
CA GLY A 144 -3.10 -8.86 15.99
C GLY A 144 -1.85 -9.69 15.74
N ILE A 145 -1.38 -9.75 14.49
CA ILE A 145 -0.11 -10.42 14.12
C ILE A 145 1.09 -9.72 14.78
N THR A 146 1.11 -8.39 14.79
CA THR A 146 2.22 -7.62 15.39
C THR A 146 2.27 -7.80 16.91
N ASP A 147 1.11 -7.90 17.57
CA ASP A 147 1.01 -8.11 19.01
C ASP A 147 1.48 -9.51 19.46
N LEU A 148 1.64 -10.47 18.54
CA LEU A 148 2.30 -11.76 18.82
C LEU A 148 3.78 -11.59 19.17
N VAL A 149 4.38 -10.45 18.80
CA VAL A 149 5.79 -10.14 19.07
C VAL A 149 5.87 -8.80 19.80
N PRO A 150 5.59 -8.75 21.12
CA PRO A 150 5.54 -7.49 21.88
C PRO A 150 6.84 -6.68 21.83
N THR A 151 7.98 -7.37 21.68
CA THR A 151 9.32 -6.77 21.55
C THR A 151 9.51 -6.00 20.24
N ALA A 152 8.63 -6.16 19.25
CA ALA A 152 8.71 -5.42 17.99
C ALA A 152 8.60 -3.91 18.22
N GLY A 153 7.88 -3.46 19.25
CA GLY A 153 7.74 -2.04 19.58
C GLY A 153 7.15 -1.24 18.41
N ARG A 154 6.25 -1.84 17.63
CA ARG A 154 5.58 -1.24 16.48
C ARG A 154 4.07 -1.39 16.62
N ARG A 155 3.31 -0.55 15.92
CA ARG A 155 1.87 -0.76 15.75
C ARG A 155 1.33 -0.20 14.45
N TRP A 156 0.30 -0.88 13.96
CA TRP A 156 -0.47 -0.44 12.80
C TRP A 156 -1.41 0.69 13.19
N ARG A 157 -1.60 1.61 12.25
CA ARG A 157 -2.43 2.78 12.38
C ARG A 157 -3.38 2.83 11.18
N SER A 158 -4.66 3.04 11.47
CA SER A 158 -5.70 3.32 10.46
C SER A 158 -5.82 4.82 10.13
N ARG A 159 -5.12 5.69 10.86
CA ARG A 159 -5.13 7.13 10.56
C ARG A 159 -4.34 7.36 9.28
N HIS A 160 -5.00 7.94 8.28
CA HIS A 160 -4.35 8.37 7.05
C HIS A 160 -3.18 9.31 7.32
N VAL A 161 -2.05 9.05 6.67
CA VAL A 161 -0.89 9.95 6.67
C VAL A 161 -0.79 10.63 5.32
N LYS A 162 -0.68 11.96 5.35
CA LYS A 162 -0.41 12.76 4.17
C LYS A 162 1.10 12.85 3.97
N LEU A 163 1.61 12.13 2.98
CA LEU A 163 3.01 12.18 2.55
C LEU A 163 3.17 13.29 1.52
N THR A 164 4.20 14.11 1.64
CA THR A 164 4.39 15.26 0.73
C THR A 164 5.83 15.44 0.29
N ILE A 165 6.07 15.41 -1.02
CA ILE A 165 7.32 15.89 -1.60
C ILE A 165 7.15 17.36 -1.95
N ASN A 166 8.04 18.22 -1.45
CA ASN A 166 8.13 19.61 -1.88
C ASN A 166 9.24 19.76 -2.94
N TYR A 167 8.84 20.11 -4.15
CA TYR A 167 9.74 20.37 -5.27
C TYR A 167 10.23 21.83 -5.35
N GLY A 168 9.82 22.68 -4.40
CA GLY A 168 10.18 24.09 -4.33
C GLY A 168 9.28 24.97 -5.21
N ARG A 169 9.82 26.09 -5.70
CA ARG A 169 9.11 27.01 -6.61
C ARG A 169 9.90 27.19 -7.90
N ARG A 170 9.18 27.40 -9.01
CA ARG A 170 9.76 28.01 -10.22
C ARG A 170 9.63 29.53 -10.17
N PRO A 171 10.46 30.28 -10.93
CA PRO A 171 10.19 31.70 -11.17
C PRO A 171 8.75 31.89 -11.68
N GLY A 172 8.00 32.79 -11.03
CA GLY A 172 6.59 33.05 -11.33
C GLY A 172 5.56 32.17 -10.60
N ASP A 173 5.98 31.10 -9.89
CA ASP A 173 5.05 30.27 -9.11
C ASP A 173 4.57 31.05 -7.86
N LYS A 174 3.24 31.17 -7.67
CA LYS A 174 2.63 31.80 -6.47
C LYS A 174 2.67 30.90 -5.23
N LYS A 175 2.88 29.59 -5.40
CA LYS A 175 2.86 28.58 -4.34
C LYS A 175 3.93 27.52 -4.59
N ASP A 176 4.36 26.86 -3.53
CA ASP A 176 5.23 25.69 -3.62
C ASP A 176 4.59 24.57 -4.45
N ARG A 177 5.43 23.92 -5.24
CA ARG A 177 5.11 22.70 -5.97
C ARG A 177 5.19 21.51 -5.04
N LYS A 178 4.04 21.06 -4.58
CA LYS A 178 3.95 19.90 -3.69
C LYS A 178 3.26 18.76 -4.41
N PHE A 179 3.80 17.56 -4.26
CA PHE A 179 3.18 16.31 -4.68
C PHE A 179 2.83 15.50 -3.45
N THR A 180 1.55 15.13 -3.31
CA THR A 180 1.01 14.55 -2.10
C THR A 180 0.43 13.18 -2.38
N ALA A 181 0.68 12.20 -1.52
CA ALA A 181 -0.14 10.98 -1.44
C ALA A 181 -0.71 10.81 -0.03
N VAL A 182 -1.82 10.09 0.09
CA VAL A 182 -2.50 9.83 1.35
C VAL A 182 -2.62 8.32 1.48
N THR A 183 -2.12 7.78 2.59
CA THR A 183 -2.04 6.34 2.82
C THR A 183 -3.31 5.81 3.48
N ASP A 184 -3.70 4.58 3.18
CA ASP A 184 -4.80 3.90 3.87
C ASP A 184 -4.41 3.46 5.30
N GLY A 185 -3.12 3.21 5.54
CA GLY A 185 -2.60 2.94 6.86
C GLY A 185 -1.09 2.80 6.88
N GLN A 186 -0.53 2.61 8.07
CA GLN A 186 0.93 2.53 8.24
C GLN A 186 1.35 1.79 9.51
N LEU A 187 2.51 1.14 9.44
CA LEU A 187 3.25 0.62 10.59
C LEU A 187 4.20 1.70 11.12
N GLN A 188 4.15 1.97 12.41
CA GLN A 188 5.01 2.97 13.07
C GLN A 188 5.55 2.46 14.41
N ARG A 189 6.62 3.08 14.91
CA ARG A 189 7.17 2.79 16.24
C ARG A 189 6.16 3.16 17.35
N SER A 190 6.02 2.27 18.31
CA SER A 190 5.30 2.51 19.56
C SER A 190 6.05 3.58 20.36
N GLY A 191 5.33 4.55 20.93
CA GLY A 191 5.91 5.69 21.65
C GLY A 191 6.01 7.01 20.87
N GLY A 192 5.55 7.04 19.61
CA GLY A 192 5.52 8.26 18.81
C GLY A 192 6.80 8.48 18.01
N GLY A 193 6.63 9.10 16.85
CA GLY A 193 7.66 9.27 15.84
C GLY A 193 7.02 9.25 14.46
N ARG A 194 7.53 10.07 13.54
CA ARG A 194 7.03 10.11 12.16
C ARG A 194 7.59 8.97 11.29
N ALA A 195 8.53 8.18 11.80
CA ALA A 195 9.14 7.09 11.05
C ALA A 195 8.12 5.98 10.73
N ILE A 196 7.75 5.92 9.46
CA ILE A 196 6.92 4.87 8.87
C ILE A 196 7.83 3.69 8.52
N SER A 197 7.43 2.48 8.90
CA SER A 197 8.13 1.24 8.55
C SER A 197 7.53 0.55 7.33
N ALA A 198 6.22 0.64 7.19
CA ALA A 198 5.46 0.04 6.11
C ALA A 198 4.19 0.84 5.88
N LEU A 199 3.73 0.86 4.63
CA LEU A 199 2.46 1.43 4.22
C LEU A 199 1.45 0.32 3.95
N VAL A 200 0.17 0.63 4.18
CA VAL A 200 -0.96 -0.17 3.71
C VAL A 200 -1.65 0.65 2.63
N GLU A 201 -1.92 -0.02 1.52
CA GLU A 201 -2.82 0.43 0.46
C GLU A 201 -3.74 -0.76 0.16
N CYS A 202 -5.05 -0.57 0.33
CA CYS A 202 -6.02 -1.64 0.18
C CYS A 202 -7.03 -1.30 -0.90
N LYS A 203 -7.41 -2.29 -1.71
CA LYS A 203 -8.42 -2.13 -2.75
C LYS A 203 -9.51 -3.17 -2.58
N ARG A 204 -10.75 -2.73 -2.80
CA ARG A 204 -11.94 -3.58 -2.65
C ARG A 204 -11.94 -4.81 -3.53
N ALA A 205 -11.36 -4.71 -4.72
CA ALA A 205 -11.43 -5.75 -5.72
C ALA A 205 -10.04 -6.33 -6.05
N PRO A 206 -9.97 -7.63 -6.41
CA PRO A 206 -8.69 -8.29 -6.66
C PRO A 206 -7.81 -7.55 -7.66
N ARG A 207 -6.50 -7.64 -7.44
CA ARG A 207 -5.49 -7.24 -8.42
C ARG A 207 -5.57 -8.18 -9.62
N MET A 208 -6.35 -7.79 -10.62
CA MET A 208 -6.22 -8.34 -11.97
C MET A 208 -5.05 -7.65 -12.66
N GLU A 209 -4.37 -8.33 -13.58
CA GLU A 209 -3.17 -7.85 -14.30
C GLU A 209 -3.33 -6.49 -15.03
N LYS A 210 -4.53 -5.89 -15.07
CA LYS A 210 -4.88 -4.71 -15.87
C LYS A 210 -5.05 -3.41 -15.07
N ARG A 211 -4.70 -3.40 -13.78
CA ARG A 211 -4.88 -2.24 -12.88
C ARG A 211 -3.73 -1.23 -12.98
N HIS A 212 -3.64 -0.60 -14.15
CA HIS A 212 -2.64 0.43 -14.47
C HIS A 212 -2.66 1.60 -13.49
N LYS A 213 -3.86 2.02 -13.05
CA LYS A 213 -4.06 3.19 -12.21
C LYS A 213 -3.58 2.96 -10.79
N GLU A 214 -3.87 1.80 -10.23
CA GLU A 214 -3.48 1.41 -8.87
C GLU A 214 -1.96 1.33 -8.75
N ALA A 215 -1.27 0.69 -9.70
CA ALA A 215 0.19 0.65 -9.71
C ALA A 215 0.83 2.06 -9.81
N MET A 216 0.20 2.98 -10.55
CA MET A 216 0.67 4.37 -10.61
C MET A 216 0.43 5.12 -9.29
N GLN A 217 -0.70 4.86 -8.61
CA GLN A 217 -1.00 5.42 -7.28
C GLN A 217 -0.01 4.92 -6.23
N GLU A 218 0.26 3.62 -6.19
CA GLU A 218 1.24 3.00 -5.31
C GLU A 218 2.66 3.56 -5.56
N ALA A 219 3.02 3.78 -6.82
CA ALA A 219 4.27 4.44 -7.18
C ALA A 219 4.31 5.91 -6.69
N ALA A 220 3.19 6.63 -6.73
CA ALA A 220 3.08 7.98 -6.19
C ALA A 220 3.28 7.99 -4.66
N GLU A 221 2.67 7.06 -3.94
CA GLU A 221 2.86 6.87 -2.51
C GLU A 221 4.30 6.53 -2.17
N PHE A 222 4.90 5.59 -2.89
CA PHE A 222 6.30 5.24 -2.69
C PHE A 222 7.24 6.44 -2.92
N ALA A 223 7.05 7.17 -4.03
CA ALA A 223 7.82 8.37 -4.30
C ALA A 223 7.67 9.40 -3.17
N THR A 224 6.44 9.63 -2.71
CA THR A 224 6.17 10.61 -1.66
C THR A 224 6.72 10.19 -0.32
N TRP A 225 6.72 8.90 -0.01
CA TRP A 225 7.37 8.37 1.18
C TRP A 225 8.89 8.60 1.14
N VAL A 226 9.57 8.23 0.04
CA VAL A 226 11.02 8.42 -0.11
C VAL A 226 11.40 9.91 -0.10
N GLY A 227 10.59 10.76 -0.73
CA GLY A 227 10.86 12.20 -0.80
C GLY A 227 10.62 12.96 0.50
N ASP A 228 9.63 12.55 1.29
CA ASP A 228 9.28 13.15 2.59
C ASP A 228 10.16 12.59 3.73
N TYR A 229 10.54 11.32 3.66
CA TYR A 229 11.40 10.63 4.62
C TYR A 229 12.70 10.20 3.96
N ARG A 230 13.73 11.04 4.05
CA ARG A 230 15.06 10.78 3.44
C ARG A 230 15.77 9.51 3.94
N THR A 231 15.33 8.93 5.05
CA THR A 231 15.82 7.61 5.50
C THR A 231 15.26 6.47 4.63
N GLY A 232 14.13 6.65 3.98
CA GLY A 232 13.51 5.67 3.08
C GLY A 232 12.79 4.51 3.80
N PRO A 233 12.16 3.60 3.02
CA PRO A 233 11.51 2.40 3.53
C PRO A 233 12.48 1.50 4.30
N GLY A 234 12.07 0.98 5.46
CA GLY A 234 12.84 -0.03 6.21
C GLY A 234 14.06 0.49 6.99
N HIS A 235 14.42 1.77 6.88
CA HIS A 235 15.46 2.39 7.69
C HIS A 235 14.83 3.09 8.91
N ALA A 236 14.56 2.31 9.97
CA ALA A 236 14.20 2.79 11.30
C ALA A 236 14.63 1.81 12.38
#